data_AF-A0A7C2VQB4-F1
#
_entry.id   AF-A0A7C2VQB4-F1
#
_cell.length_a   1.000
_cell.length_b   1.000
_cell.length_c   1.000
_cell.angle_alpha   90.00
_cell.angle_beta   90.00
_cell.angle_gamma   90.00
#
_symmetry.space_group_name_H-M   'P 1'
#
loop_
_entity.id
_entity.type
_entity.pdbx_description
1 polymer ?
#
loop_
_entity_poly.entity_id
_entity_poly.type
_entity_poly.pdbx_seq_one_letter_code
_entity_poly.pdbx_strand_id
1 'polypeptide(L)'
;MILTLYVLLLFAQPDLIVRSHLDRSECSVGERVIYTIEVIYRIYPVSGGIVLDEPDFASAGLKAYTVSEEPEVRYENRFGGEYRVDSFRYILFPQKPGPIHIPPAAASLEDEKIIGNEVSLEVHPLPPGFSGAVGRWRIETRLSSYRTFLGTQIGCEIQLVGDGDPDLIPRPRISWPSGLEVKMIGENRRILIGTPKLESEAIFRYSLIPRGAGELRIPPAEISLFDPHNGRIHTLRSRTLRLTVLDIPGLGFPRLKRPKRLREDDKPFYSETWFISLQILPLLPLILILVGKHEPMRNWLAMRRFTDELGGIGDDPDGIIRAVRGYIEEILGSPISPFRARIISALKEMGFDGESVSDLDELLARCEMSRFSPGGRIDPGVKREVVRVIREITFQRIKRWLR
;
A
#
# COMPACT_ATOMS: atom_id res chain seq x y z
N MET A 1 18.59 -0.04 73.84
CA MET A 1 19.31 0.64 72.74
C MET A 1 19.59 -0.29 71.56
N ILE A 2 20.19 -1.47 71.75
CA ILE A 2 20.46 -2.43 70.66
C ILE A 2 19.17 -3.00 70.04
N LEU A 3 18.16 -3.30 70.86
CA LEU A 3 16.86 -3.81 70.40
C LEU A 3 16.06 -2.77 69.58
N THR A 4 16.17 -1.49 69.95
CA THR A 4 15.49 -0.37 69.28
C THR A 4 16.10 -0.04 67.92
N LEU A 5 17.42 -0.22 67.78
CA LEU A 5 18.13 -0.08 66.51
C LEU A 5 17.78 -1.22 65.53
N TYR A 6 17.58 -2.44 66.05
CA TYR A 6 17.14 -3.60 65.26
C TYR A 6 15.71 -3.45 64.73
N VAL A 7 14.81 -2.87 65.55
CA VAL A 7 13.43 -2.57 65.12
C VAL A 7 13.40 -1.43 64.09
N LEU A 8 14.27 -0.41 64.21
CA LEU A 8 14.39 0.66 63.20
C LEU A 8 14.97 0.17 61.87
N LEU A 9 15.92 -0.78 61.89
CA LEU A 9 16.44 -1.46 60.69
C LEU A 9 15.38 -2.35 59.99
N LEU A 10 14.38 -2.85 60.73
CA LEU A 10 13.25 -3.58 60.15
C LEU A 10 12.28 -2.67 59.35
N PHE A 11 12.27 -1.35 59.61
CA PHE A 11 11.40 -0.39 58.92
C PHE A 11 12.07 0.36 57.75
N ALA A 12 13.39 0.30 57.63
CA ALA A 12 14.13 0.85 56.49
C ALA A 12 14.27 -0.20 55.38
N GLN A 13 13.17 -0.51 54.69
CA GLN A 13 13.24 -1.32 53.47
C GLN A 13 13.60 -0.41 52.28
N PRO A 14 14.44 -0.88 51.35
CA PRO A 14 14.79 -0.09 50.17
C PRO A 14 13.55 0.12 49.29
N ASP A 15 13.38 1.34 48.79
CA ASP A 15 12.26 1.72 47.91
C ASP A 15 12.33 1.03 46.54
N LEU A 16 13.50 0.49 46.19
CA LEU A 16 13.78 -0.30 44.99
C LEU A 16 14.54 -1.59 45.33
N ILE A 17 14.05 -2.73 44.85
CA ILE A 17 14.67 -4.04 45.03
C ILE A 17 14.77 -4.71 43.65
N VAL A 18 15.94 -5.24 43.33
CA VAL A 18 16.15 -6.07 42.13
C VAL A 18 16.40 -7.50 42.58
N ARG A 19 15.61 -8.43 42.07
CA ARG A 19 15.76 -9.87 42.32
C ARG A 19 15.89 -10.62 41.02
N SER A 20 16.78 -11.59 41.01
CA SER A 20 17.00 -12.45 39.85
C SER A 20 16.93 -13.90 40.28
N HIS A 21 16.22 -14.71 39.50
CA HIS A 21 16.10 -16.14 39.76
C HIS A 21 15.96 -16.93 38.45
N LEU A 22 16.35 -18.21 38.50
CA LEU A 22 16.14 -19.15 37.42
C LEU A 22 14.95 -20.06 37.77
N ASP A 23 14.27 -20.57 36.75
CA ASP A 23 13.29 -21.65 36.94
C ASP A 23 13.96 -22.95 37.41
N ARG A 24 15.24 -23.15 37.03
CA ARG A 24 16.07 -24.30 37.40
C ARG A 24 17.54 -23.89 37.59
N SER A 25 18.20 -24.48 38.59
CA SER A 25 19.61 -24.24 38.92
C SER A 25 20.60 -25.17 38.20
N GLU A 26 20.10 -26.21 37.55
CA GLU A 26 20.88 -27.23 36.84
C GLU A 26 20.23 -27.51 35.48
N CYS A 27 21.04 -27.67 34.43
CA CYS A 27 20.56 -28.01 33.08
C CYS A 27 21.66 -28.67 32.23
N SER A 28 21.30 -29.19 31.06
CA SER A 28 22.29 -29.63 30.06
C SER A 28 22.69 -28.51 29.10
N VAL A 29 23.86 -28.60 28.47
CA VAL A 29 24.24 -27.69 27.37
C VAL A 29 23.15 -27.67 26.30
N GLY A 30 22.73 -26.49 25.85
CA GLY A 30 21.66 -26.31 24.85
C GLY A 30 20.24 -26.55 25.36
N GLU A 31 20.06 -26.92 26.62
CA GLU A 31 18.75 -26.97 27.27
C GLU A 31 18.26 -25.56 27.61
N ARG A 32 16.95 -25.36 27.53
CA ARG A 32 16.32 -24.08 27.86
C ARG A 32 16.20 -23.89 29.36
N VAL A 33 16.60 -22.70 29.82
CA VAL A 33 16.37 -22.21 31.18
C VAL A 33 15.68 -20.84 31.11
N ILE A 34 14.75 -20.58 32.01
CA ILE A 34 14.05 -19.29 32.09
C ILE A 34 14.69 -18.49 33.23
N TYR A 35 15.19 -17.30 32.88
CA TYR A 35 15.72 -16.33 33.83
C TYR A 35 14.73 -15.18 34.00
N THR A 36 14.38 -14.88 35.25
CA THR A 36 13.44 -13.83 35.58
C THR A 36 14.14 -12.77 36.42
N ILE A 37 14.02 -11.51 35.99
CA ILE A 37 14.40 -10.34 36.77
C ILE A 37 13.10 -9.69 37.26
N GLU A 38 12.97 -9.53 38.57
CA GLU A 38 11.87 -8.81 39.21
C GLU A 38 12.41 -7.49 39.76
N VAL A 39 11.87 -6.38 39.26
CA VAL A 39 12.13 -5.06 39.81
C VAL A 39 10.93 -4.67 40.66
N ILE A 40 11.15 -4.60 41.97
CA ILE A 40 10.10 -4.39 42.97
C ILE A 40 10.31 -3.02 43.59
N TYR A 41 9.30 -2.16 43.50
CA TYR A 41 9.42 -0.79 43.98
C TYR A 41 8.09 -0.25 44.48
N ARG A 42 8.16 0.72 45.39
CA ARG A 42 6.97 1.25 46.06
C ARG A 42 6.19 2.20 45.13
N ILE A 43 4.87 2.09 45.14
CA ILE A 43 3.98 2.94 44.34
C ILE A 43 3.85 4.31 45.02
N TYR A 44 4.85 5.16 44.84
CA TYR A 44 4.70 6.60 44.98
C TYR A 44 4.63 7.21 43.57
N PRO A 45 4.18 8.47 43.40
CA PRO A 45 4.31 9.15 42.11
C PRO A 45 5.80 9.37 41.82
N VAL A 46 6.47 8.36 41.28
CA VAL A 46 7.85 8.45 40.81
C VAL A 46 7.79 9.16 39.46
N SER A 47 8.47 10.31 39.39
CA SER A 47 8.53 11.16 38.21
C SER A 47 9.33 10.52 37.06
N GLY A 48 10.23 9.59 37.38
CA GLY A 48 11.07 8.85 36.44
C GLY A 48 10.59 7.43 36.19
N GLY A 49 10.78 6.95 34.96
CA GLY A 49 10.63 5.53 34.64
C GLY A 49 11.80 4.72 35.18
N ILE A 50 11.58 3.44 35.46
CA ILE A 50 12.65 2.50 35.83
C ILE A 50 13.42 2.10 34.59
N VAL A 51 14.74 2.19 34.67
CA VAL A 51 15.64 1.69 33.62
C VAL A 51 16.30 0.42 34.12
N LEU A 52 16.06 -0.69 33.42
CA LEU A 52 16.72 -1.96 33.68
C LEU A 52 18.06 -2.00 32.92
N ASP A 53 19.14 -2.21 33.66
CA ASP A 53 20.45 -2.55 33.12
C ASP A 53 20.54 -4.08 33.03
N GLU A 54 20.34 -4.61 31.82
CA GLU A 54 20.35 -6.05 31.58
C GLU A 54 21.75 -6.67 31.81
N PRO A 55 21.84 -7.88 32.38
CA PRO A 55 23.09 -8.62 32.47
C PRO A 55 23.68 -8.91 31.08
N ASP A 56 25.01 -8.88 30.97
CA ASP A 56 25.70 -9.37 29.77
C ASP A 56 25.73 -10.92 29.78
N PHE A 57 24.68 -11.51 29.22
CA PHE A 57 24.56 -12.97 29.08
C PHE A 57 25.63 -13.57 28.15
N ALA A 58 26.08 -12.82 27.15
CA ALA A 58 26.99 -13.33 26.14
C ALA A 58 28.39 -13.59 26.71
N SER A 59 28.90 -12.71 27.57
CA SER A 59 30.19 -12.93 28.26
C SER A 59 30.15 -14.12 29.23
N ALA A 60 28.98 -14.43 29.79
CA ALA A 60 28.74 -15.64 30.58
C ALA A 60 28.60 -16.92 29.74
N GLY A 61 28.67 -16.84 28.40
CA GLY A 61 28.52 -18.00 27.51
C GLY A 61 27.07 -18.47 27.35
N LEU A 62 26.12 -17.58 27.60
CA LEU A 62 24.69 -17.83 27.47
C LEU A 62 24.15 -17.11 26.24
N LYS A 63 23.39 -17.84 25.44
CA LYS A 63 22.59 -17.23 24.38
C LYS A 63 21.24 -16.85 24.97
N ALA A 64 20.86 -15.59 24.87
CA ALA A 64 19.65 -15.05 25.49
C ALA A 64 18.63 -14.57 24.47
N TYR A 65 17.35 -14.75 24.77
CA TYR A 65 16.22 -14.17 24.04
C TYR A 65 15.25 -13.52 25.01
N THR A 66 14.87 -12.28 24.74
CA THR A 66 13.90 -11.54 25.55
C THR A 66 12.48 -12.04 25.26
N VAL A 67 11.73 -12.39 26.30
CA VAL A 67 10.34 -12.90 26.16
C VAL A 67 9.36 -11.76 25.84
N SER A 68 9.57 -10.60 26.44
CA SER A 68 8.76 -9.40 26.19
C SER A 68 9.61 -8.17 26.46
N GLU A 69 9.52 -7.17 25.59
CA GLU A 69 10.16 -5.87 25.83
C GLU A 69 9.48 -5.12 26.99
N GLU A 70 8.17 -5.31 27.14
CA GLU A 70 7.42 -4.78 28.27
C GLU A 70 7.41 -5.79 29.43
N PRO A 71 7.61 -5.33 30.68
CA PRO A 71 7.56 -6.21 31.83
C PRO A 71 6.13 -6.70 32.11
N GLU A 72 6.03 -7.91 32.64
CA GLU A 72 4.78 -8.37 33.24
C GLU A 72 4.60 -7.68 34.60
N VAL A 73 3.59 -6.81 34.70
CA VAL A 73 3.33 -5.99 35.88
C VAL A 73 2.42 -6.73 36.86
N ARG A 74 2.86 -6.82 38.11
CA ARG A 74 2.05 -7.31 39.23
C ARG A 74 2.11 -6.32 40.39
N TYR A 75 1.14 -6.41 41.29
CA TYR A 75 1.07 -5.58 42.48
C TYR A 75 1.07 -6.48 43.71
N GLU A 76 1.94 -6.17 44.67
CA GLU A 76 2.07 -6.91 45.93
C GLU A 76 1.91 -5.96 47.11
N ASN A 77 1.13 -6.37 48.11
CA ASN A 77 1.07 -5.65 49.37
C ASN A 77 2.14 -6.22 50.31
N ARG A 78 3.11 -5.40 50.70
CA ARG A 78 4.20 -5.79 51.59
C ARG A 78 4.29 -4.82 52.76
N PHE A 79 4.13 -5.36 53.97
CA PHE A 79 4.19 -4.60 55.24
C PHE A 79 3.30 -3.34 55.28
N GLY A 80 2.13 -3.38 54.64
CA GLY A 80 1.17 -2.27 54.62
C GLY A 80 1.44 -1.19 53.56
N GLY A 81 2.39 -1.40 52.64
CA GLY A 81 2.58 -0.59 51.44
C GLY A 81 2.31 -1.39 50.16
N GLU A 82 1.78 -0.72 49.14
CA GLU A 82 1.62 -1.29 47.80
C GLU A 82 2.93 -1.16 47.00
N TYR A 83 3.41 -2.29 46.48
CA TYR A 83 4.58 -2.38 45.63
C TYR A 83 4.16 -2.83 44.23
N ARG A 84 4.79 -2.24 43.23
CA ARG A 84 4.74 -2.70 41.85
C ARG A 84 5.92 -3.62 41.59
N VAL A 85 5.65 -4.72 40.90
CA VAL A 85 6.61 -5.76 40.51
C VAL A 85 6.63 -5.84 38.99
N ASP A 86 7.71 -5.36 38.40
CA ASP A 86 7.94 -5.44 36.96
C ASP A 86 8.82 -6.67 36.69
N SER A 87 8.25 -7.67 36.02
CA SER A 87 8.91 -8.96 35.75
C SER A 87 9.40 -9.04 34.31
N PHE A 88 10.71 -9.09 34.12
CA PHE A 88 11.38 -9.29 32.84
C PHE A 88 11.84 -10.74 32.73
N ARG A 89 11.47 -11.42 31.63
CA ARG A 89 11.78 -12.84 31.42
C ARG A 89 12.68 -13.01 30.21
N TYR A 90 13.68 -13.87 30.36
CA TYR A 90 14.66 -14.21 29.34
C TYR A 90 14.73 -15.72 29.18
N ILE A 91 14.84 -16.17 27.94
CA ILE A 91 15.14 -17.54 27.58
C ILE A 91 16.65 -17.67 27.42
N LEU A 92 17.28 -18.51 28.23
CA LEU A 92 18.72 -18.72 28.19
C LEU A 92 19.03 -20.13 27.66
N PHE A 93 20.03 -20.21 26.77
CA PHE A 93 20.60 -21.45 26.26
C PHE A 93 22.12 -21.48 26.53
N PRO A 94 22.59 -22.34 27.46
CA PRO A 94 24.01 -22.51 27.74
C PRO A 94 24.76 -23.10 26.55
N GLN A 95 25.90 -22.50 26.22
CA GLN A 95 26.71 -22.93 25.08
C GLN A 95 27.88 -23.85 25.46
N LYS A 96 28.23 -23.93 26.75
CA LYS A 96 29.36 -24.70 27.27
C LYS A 96 29.01 -25.37 28.60
N PRO A 97 29.59 -26.54 28.91
CA PRO A 97 29.39 -27.19 30.19
C PRO A 97 30.23 -26.51 31.29
N GLY A 98 29.84 -26.74 32.54
CA GLY A 98 30.48 -26.23 33.75
C GLY A 98 29.59 -25.26 34.53
N PRO A 99 30.08 -24.75 35.66
CA PRO A 99 29.39 -23.71 36.40
C PRO A 99 29.41 -22.39 35.61
N ILE A 100 28.25 -21.79 35.42
CA ILE A 100 28.08 -20.46 34.83
C ILE A 100 27.55 -19.53 35.91
N HIS A 101 28.24 -18.39 36.10
CA HIS A 101 27.80 -17.32 36.97
C HIS A 101 27.18 -16.21 36.11
N ILE A 102 25.90 -15.95 36.29
CA ILE A 102 25.17 -14.90 35.58
C ILE A 102 25.39 -13.60 36.34
N PRO A 103 25.95 -12.56 35.70
CA PRO A 103 26.22 -11.30 36.38
C PRO A 103 24.92 -10.69 36.92
N PRO A 104 24.97 -9.98 38.06
CA PRO A 104 23.78 -9.42 38.67
C PRO A 104 23.14 -8.37 37.75
N ALA A 105 21.82 -8.41 37.62
CA ALA A 105 21.06 -7.34 36.98
C ALA A 105 21.10 -6.08 37.84
N ALA A 106 20.98 -4.90 37.23
CA ALA A 106 20.81 -3.66 37.98
C ALA A 106 19.59 -2.90 37.48
N ALA A 107 18.98 -2.11 38.35
CA ALA A 107 17.92 -1.19 37.98
C ALA A 107 18.25 0.19 38.54
N SER A 108 17.97 1.21 37.73
CA SER A 108 18.17 2.60 38.10
C SER A 108 16.81 3.29 38.22
N LEU A 109 16.61 3.97 39.33
CA LEU A 109 15.47 4.83 39.59
C LEU A 109 15.97 6.21 39.99
N GLU A 110 15.73 7.20 39.13
CA GLU A 110 16.28 8.55 39.28
C GLU A 110 17.82 8.51 39.38
N ASP A 111 18.39 8.82 40.56
CA ASP A 111 19.84 8.81 40.81
C ASP A 111 20.33 7.56 41.56
N GLU A 112 19.43 6.67 41.97
CA GLU A 112 19.76 5.47 42.74
C GLU A 112 19.85 4.24 41.83
N LYS A 113 21.03 3.62 41.78
CA LYS A 113 21.28 2.36 41.09
C LYS A 113 21.38 1.22 42.08
N ILE A 114 20.44 0.28 41.99
CA ILE A 114 20.42 -0.93 42.81
C ILE A 114 20.89 -2.11 41.98
N ILE A 115 21.90 -2.81 42.51
CA ILE A 115 22.42 -4.05 41.93
C ILE A 115 21.72 -5.22 42.64
N GLY A 116 21.15 -6.13 41.86
CA GLY A 116 20.49 -7.33 42.33
C GLY A 116 21.47 -8.43 42.77
N ASN A 117 20.92 -9.62 42.98
CA ASN A 117 21.72 -10.80 43.33
C ASN A 117 22.35 -11.44 42.09
N GLU A 118 23.51 -12.06 42.28
CA GLU A 118 24.11 -12.97 41.31
C GLU A 118 23.34 -14.31 41.30
N VAL A 119 23.31 -14.99 40.16
CA VAL A 119 22.68 -16.30 40.02
C VAL A 119 23.65 -17.28 39.37
N SER A 120 23.77 -18.47 39.95
CA SER A 120 24.63 -19.54 39.42
C SER A 120 23.80 -20.63 38.77
N LEU A 121 24.29 -21.15 37.64
CA LEU A 121 23.69 -22.23 36.86
C LEU A 121 24.74 -23.32 36.64
N GLU A 122 24.44 -24.55 37.04
CA GLU A 122 25.29 -25.70 36.75
C GLU A 122 24.89 -26.32 35.41
N VAL A 123 25.85 -26.45 34.48
CA VAL A 123 25.60 -26.97 33.13
C VAL A 123 26.31 -28.29 32.93
N HIS A 124 25.52 -29.36 32.76
CA HIS A 124 26.04 -30.69 32.50
C HIS A 124 26.43 -30.87 31.02
N PRO A 125 27.53 -31.61 30.73
CA PRO A 125 27.95 -31.88 29.37
C PRO A 125 26.98 -32.82 28.64
N LEU A 126 26.88 -32.65 27.33
CA LEU A 126 26.18 -33.60 26.46
C LEU A 126 26.99 -34.89 26.30
N PRO A 127 26.34 -36.02 25.94
CA PRO A 127 27.04 -37.26 25.64
C PRO A 127 28.15 -37.06 24.59
N PRO A 128 29.31 -37.74 24.74
CA PRO A 128 30.44 -37.55 23.86
C PRO A 128 30.07 -37.83 22.40
N GLY A 129 30.40 -36.89 21.52
CA GLY A 129 30.10 -36.97 20.08
C GLY A 129 28.69 -36.53 19.67
N PHE A 130 27.82 -36.13 20.60
CA PHE A 130 26.53 -35.54 20.27
C PHE A 130 26.66 -34.01 20.09
N SER A 131 26.38 -33.54 18.88
CA SER A 131 26.24 -32.12 18.55
C SER A 131 24.91 -31.95 17.82
N GLY A 132 23.89 -31.42 18.49
CA GLY A 132 22.56 -31.30 17.89
C GLY A 132 21.53 -30.76 18.86
N ALA A 133 20.27 -30.84 18.46
CA ALA A 133 19.17 -30.29 19.22
C ALA A 133 18.90 -31.06 20.51
N VAL A 134 18.68 -30.29 21.56
CA VAL A 134 18.41 -30.73 22.93
C VAL A 134 16.96 -30.35 23.26
N GLY A 135 16.31 -31.13 24.10
CA GLY A 135 14.94 -30.89 24.55
C GLY A 135 13.90 -31.73 23.81
N ARG A 136 12.64 -31.37 24.00
CA ARG A 136 11.48 -32.08 23.45
C ARG A 136 11.05 -31.43 22.16
N TRP A 137 11.01 -32.24 21.10
CA TRP A 137 10.62 -31.79 19.77
C TRP A 137 9.55 -32.70 19.18
N ARG A 138 8.70 -32.10 18.37
CA ARG A 138 7.73 -32.76 17.51
C ARG A 138 8.05 -32.41 16.06
N ILE A 139 7.99 -33.41 15.19
CA ILE A 139 8.26 -33.26 13.76
C ILE A 139 6.97 -33.48 12.97
N GLU A 140 6.68 -32.57 12.06
CA GLU A 140 5.56 -32.66 11.13
C GLU A 140 6.06 -32.48 9.70
N THR A 141 5.53 -33.30 8.79
CA THR A 141 5.86 -33.23 7.37
C THR A 141 4.61 -33.05 6.52
N ARG A 142 4.69 -32.14 5.56
CA ARG A 142 3.56 -31.76 4.69
C ARG A 142 4.03 -31.57 3.25
N LEU A 143 3.19 -31.98 2.30
CA LEU A 143 3.36 -31.67 0.88
C LEU A 143 2.39 -30.56 0.49
N SER A 144 2.77 -29.74 -0.48
CA SER A 144 1.85 -28.76 -1.09
C SER A 144 0.73 -29.44 -1.88
N SER A 145 0.98 -30.62 -2.43
CA SER A 145 -0.01 -31.51 -3.02
C SER A 145 0.42 -32.97 -2.88
N TYR A 146 -0.56 -33.86 -2.62
CA TYR A 146 -0.36 -35.32 -2.57
C TYR A 146 -0.63 -36.00 -3.91
N ARG A 147 -1.10 -35.24 -4.91
CA ARG A 147 -1.33 -35.71 -6.27
C ARG A 147 -0.81 -34.68 -7.27
N THR A 148 0.02 -35.11 -8.21
CA THR A 148 0.67 -34.20 -9.16
C THR A 148 0.88 -34.88 -10.51
N PHE A 149 1.16 -34.11 -11.55
CA PHE A 149 1.57 -34.65 -12.85
C PHE A 149 3.08 -34.83 -12.90
N LEU A 150 3.55 -35.75 -13.75
CA LEU A 150 4.96 -35.95 -14.05
C LEU A 150 5.64 -34.61 -14.40
N GLY A 151 6.83 -34.36 -13.85
CA GLY A 151 7.60 -33.14 -14.09
C GLY A 151 7.08 -31.87 -13.40
N THR A 152 5.95 -31.94 -12.67
CA THR A 152 5.41 -30.78 -11.95
C THR A 152 6.10 -30.61 -10.60
N GLN A 153 6.62 -29.40 -10.34
CA GLN A 153 7.24 -29.06 -9.06
C GLN A 153 6.21 -29.00 -7.93
N ILE A 154 6.50 -29.67 -6.82
CA ILE A 154 5.73 -29.59 -5.57
C ILE A 154 6.64 -29.19 -4.41
N GLY A 155 6.07 -28.57 -3.38
CA GLY A 155 6.77 -28.23 -2.15
C GLY A 155 6.65 -29.34 -1.11
N CYS A 156 7.71 -29.57 -0.34
CA CYS A 156 7.68 -30.34 0.89
C CYS A 156 8.21 -29.49 2.03
N GLU A 157 7.44 -29.42 3.11
CA GLU A 157 7.78 -28.69 4.32
C GLU A 157 7.93 -29.67 5.47
N ILE A 158 9.06 -29.56 6.18
CA ILE A 158 9.35 -30.28 7.41
C ILE A 158 9.43 -29.25 8.52
N GLN A 159 8.51 -29.31 9.46
CA GLN A 159 8.41 -28.40 10.59
C GLN A 159 8.76 -29.15 11.87
N LEU A 160 9.67 -28.59 12.66
CA LEU A 160 9.99 -29.02 14.01
C LEU A 160 9.55 -27.95 14.99
N VAL A 161 8.82 -28.35 16.03
CA VAL A 161 8.36 -27.48 17.11
C VAL A 161 8.76 -28.11 18.44
N GLY A 162 9.37 -27.33 19.33
CA GLY A 162 9.89 -27.83 20.59
C GLY A 162 10.30 -26.75 21.57
N ASP A 163 11.09 -27.10 22.57
CA ASP A 163 11.51 -26.21 23.67
C ASP A 163 13.01 -25.95 23.74
N GLY A 164 13.82 -26.48 22.80
CA GLY A 164 15.27 -26.27 22.74
C GLY A 164 15.71 -25.10 21.86
N ASP A 165 17.04 -24.92 21.69
CA ASP A 165 17.58 -23.91 20.78
C ASP A 165 17.28 -24.28 19.31
N PRO A 166 16.49 -23.49 18.56
CA PRO A 166 16.16 -23.81 17.18
C PRO A 166 17.40 -23.83 16.28
N ASP A 167 18.45 -23.06 16.59
CA ASP A 167 19.68 -22.97 15.78
C ASP A 167 20.54 -24.23 15.87
N LEU A 168 20.37 -25.01 16.93
CA LEU A 168 21.05 -26.29 17.12
C LEU A 168 20.32 -27.45 16.43
N ILE A 169 19.17 -27.22 15.78
CA ILE A 169 18.45 -28.27 15.05
C ILE A 169 19.18 -28.61 13.75
N PRO A 170 19.77 -29.82 13.63
CA PRO A 170 20.34 -30.27 12.37
C PRO A 170 19.25 -30.52 11.34
N ARG A 171 19.62 -30.46 10.07
CA ARG A 171 18.71 -30.81 8.97
C ARG A 171 18.25 -32.28 9.11
N PRO A 172 16.94 -32.56 9.09
CA PRO A 172 16.43 -33.93 9.13
C PRO A 172 16.95 -34.75 7.95
N ARG A 173 17.36 -35.99 8.23
CA ARG A 173 17.83 -36.93 7.21
C ARG A 173 16.64 -37.62 6.57
N ILE A 174 16.56 -37.60 5.24
CA ILE A 174 15.54 -38.31 4.46
C ILE A 174 16.23 -39.10 3.36
N SER A 175 15.87 -40.38 3.23
CA SER A 175 16.27 -41.22 2.09
C SER A 175 15.31 -40.99 0.92
N TRP A 176 15.55 -39.94 0.14
CA TRP A 176 14.67 -39.59 -0.98
C TRP A 176 14.57 -40.70 -2.03
N PRO A 177 13.38 -41.00 -2.58
CA PRO A 177 13.21 -42.05 -3.58
C PRO A 177 13.88 -41.66 -4.92
N SER A 178 14.43 -42.63 -5.64
CA SER A 178 15.21 -42.41 -6.88
C SER A 178 14.43 -41.75 -8.03
N GLY A 179 13.10 -41.80 -8.02
CA GLY A 179 12.23 -41.14 -8.99
C GLY A 179 11.89 -39.68 -8.67
N LEU A 180 12.57 -39.07 -7.70
CA LEU A 180 12.29 -37.72 -7.21
C LEU A 180 13.56 -36.88 -7.24
N GLU A 181 13.54 -35.80 -8.02
CA GLU A 181 14.58 -34.77 -7.95
C GLU A 181 14.24 -33.81 -6.81
N VAL A 182 15.20 -33.60 -5.91
CA VAL A 182 14.98 -32.87 -4.66
C VAL A 182 16.00 -31.75 -4.53
N LYS A 183 15.51 -30.55 -4.21
CA LYS A 183 16.35 -29.38 -3.93
C LYS A 183 15.84 -28.65 -2.69
N MET A 184 16.72 -28.35 -1.74
CA MET A 184 16.36 -27.47 -0.62
C MET A 184 16.19 -26.05 -1.14
N ILE A 185 15.05 -25.43 -0.81
CA ILE A 185 14.72 -24.06 -1.24
C ILE A 185 14.87 -23.03 -0.11
N GLY A 186 14.89 -23.48 1.15
CA GLY A 186 15.14 -22.61 2.28
C GLY A 186 14.96 -23.31 3.62
N GLU A 187 15.44 -22.64 4.67
CA GLU A 187 15.21 -23.00 6.06
C GLU A 187 14.88 -21.73 6.85
N ASN A 188 14.05 -21.86 7.88
CA ASN A 188 13.72 -20.78 8.81
C ASN A 188 13.78 -21.32 10.24
N ARG A 189 14.40 -20.59 11.15
CA ARG A 189 14.57 -20.97 12.55
C ARG A 189 14.23 -19.76 13.40
N ARG A 190 13.33 -19.93 14.37
CA ARG A 190 12.87 -18.84 15.23
C ARG A 190 12.34 -19.37 16.54
N ILE A 191 12.27 -18.48 17.52
CA ILE A 191 11.51 -18.72 18.74
C ILE A 191 10.18 -17.98 18.60
N LEU A 192 9.09 -18.70 18.77
CA LEU A 192 7.74 -18.19 18.83
C LEU A 192 7.44 -17.82 20.28
N ILE A 193 7.31 -16.52 20.51
CA ILE A 193 7.07 -15.96 21.83
C ILE A 193 5.66 -15.37 21.86
N GLY A 194 4.84 -15.83 22.80
CA GLY A 194 3.50 -15.33 23.07
C GLY A 194 2.96 -15.86 24.39
N THR A 195 1.87 -15.30 24.89
CA THR A 195 1.16 -15.82 26.06
C THR A 195 0.08 -16.80 25.58
N PRO A 196 0.17 -18.13 25.84
CA PRO A 196 1.12 -18.88 26.69
C PRO A 196 2.23 -19.63 25.91
N LYS A 197 2.43 -19.35 24.63
CA LYS A 197 3.34 -20.10 23.76
C LYS A 197 4.78 -19.61 23.84
N LEU A 198 5.64 -20.41 24.47
CA LEU A 198 7.09 -20.30 24.43
C LEU A 198 7.65 -21.53 23.71
N GLU A 199 7.66 -21.49 22.38
CA GLU A 199 8.03 -22.64 21.53
C GLU A 199 9.09 -22.24 20.51
N SER A 200 10.08 -23.09 20.31
CA SER A 200 11.06 -22.98 19.25
C SER A 200 10.57 -23.68 18.00
N GLU A 201 10.80 -23.07 16.83
CA GLU A 201 10.37 -23.57 15.54
C GLU A 201 11.55 -23.62 14.55
N ALA A 202 11.69 -24.74 13.84
CA ALA A 202 12.51 -24.82 12.64
C ALA A 202 11.73 -25.42 11.47
N ILE A 203 11.78 -24.75 10.32
CA ILE A 203 11.11 -25.15 9.09
C ILE A 203 12.16 -25.39 8.02
N PHE A 204 12.14 -26.56 7.39
CA PHE A 204 12.96 -26.91 6.24
C PHE A 204 12.06 -27.11 5.02
N ARG A 205 12.34 -26.38 3.94
CA ARG A 205 11.56 -26.40 2.72
C ARG A 205 12.34 -27.02 1.58
N TYR A 206 11.70 -27.95 0.87
CA TYR A 206 12.23 -28.66 -0.29
C TYR A 206 11.31 -28.49 -1.50
N SER A 207 11.92 -28.38 -2.67
CA SER A 207 11.29 -28.52 -3.98
C SER A 207 11.48 -29.96 -4.45
N LEU A 208 10.38 -30.61 -4.80
CA LEU A 208 10.35 -31.98 -5.29
C LEU A 208 9.80 -32.00 -6.72
N ILE A 209 10.53 -32.62 -7.64
CA ILE A 209 10.12 -32.79 -9.04
C ILE A 209 10.10 -34.29 -9.36
N PRO A 210 8.92 -34.90 -9.58
CA PRO A 210 8.83 -36.32 -9.89
C PRO A 210 9.27 -36.60 -11.33
N ARG A 211 10.16 -37.57 -11.49
CA ARG A 211 10.73 -38.04 -12.77
C ARG A 211 10.14 -39.37 -13.25
N GLY A 212 9.27 -40.01 -12.46
CA GLY A 212 8.51 -41.20 -12.84
C GLY A 212 7.05 -41.13 -12.39
N ALA A 213 6.15 -41.70 -13.20
CA ALA A 213 4.73 -41.82 -12.88
C ALA A 213 4.48 -43.01 -11.92
N GLY A 214 3.37 -42.96 -11.18
CA GLY A 214 2.99 -43.96 -10.19
C GLY A 214 3.00 -43.43 -8.75
N GLU A 215 2.93 -44.33 -7.78
CA GLU A 215 3.00 -43.97 -6.37
C GLU A 215 4.44 -43.88 -5.87
N LEU A 216 4.85 -42.69 -5.45
CA LEU A 216 6.12 -42.47 -4.78
C LEU A 216 5.91 -42.44 -3.26
N ARG A 217 6.67 -43.26 -2.54
CA ARG A 217 6.70 -43.28 -1.07
C ARG A 217 7.91 -42.50 -0.59
N ILE A 218 7.67 -41.41 0.14
CA ILE A 218 8.72 -40.63 0.80
C ILE A 218 8.83 -41.15 2.23
N PRO A 219 9.96 -41.75 2.62
CA PRO A 219 10.13 -42.30 3.96
C PRO A 219 10.13 -41.19 5.02
N PRO A 220 9.92 -41.56 6.31
CA PRO A 220 10.06 -40.64 7.43
C PRO A 220 11.35 -39.83 7.40
N ALA A 221 11.24 -38.54 7.71
CA ALA A 221 12.38 -37.73 8.08
C ALA A 221 12.86 -38.15 9.48
N GLU A 222 14.15 -38.34 9.63
CA GLU A 222 14.78 -38.76 10.88
C GLU A 222 15.68 -37.66 11.43
N ILE A 223 15.62 -37.45 12.75
CA ILE A 223 16.51 -36.54 13.47
C ILE A 223 16.88 -37.14 14.83
N SER A 224 18.15 -37.07 15.21
CA SER A 224 18.62 -37.48 16.52
C SER A 224 18.64 -36.29 17.47
N LEU A 225 18.03 -36.45 18.64
CA LEU A 225 17.84 -35.41 19.65
C LEU A 225 18.28 -35.94 21.01
N PHE A 226 18.79 -35.09 21.87
CA PHE A 226 19.08 -35.44 23.25
C PHE A 226 17.95 -34.95 24.16
N ASP A 227 17.32 -35.86 24.89
CA ASP A 227 16.29 -35.52 25.87
C ASP A 227 16.94 -35.40 27.26
N PRO A 228 17.05 -34.17 27.81
CA PRO A 228 17.75 -33.94 29.07
C PRO A 228 17.02 -34.57 30.28
N HIS A 229 15.71 -34.83 30.18
CA HIS A 229 14.95 -35.39 31.30
C HIS A 229 15.24 -36.87 31.56
N ASN A 230 15.57 -37.63 30.52
CA ASN A 230 15.91 -39.05 30.64
C ASN A 230 17.38 -39.34 30.34
N GLY A 231 18.16 -38.32 29.96
CA GLY A 231 19.58 -38.43 29.64
C GLY A 231 19.87 -39.34 28.45
N ARG A 232 18.92 -39.49 27.51
CA ARG A 232 19.05 -40.40 26.37
C ARG A 232 18.94 -39.67 25.04
N ILE A 233 19.64 -40.21 24.05
CA ILE A 233 19.52 -39.80 22.65
C ILE A 233 18.36 -40.57 22.03
N HIS A 234 17.37 -39.85 21.52
CA HIS A 234 16.20 -40.42 20.85
C HIS A 234 16.18 -39.99 19.38
N THR A 235 15.78 -40.91 18.50
CA THR A 235 15.56 -40.60 17.08
C THR A 235 14.09 -40.29 16.85
N LEU A 236 13.79 -39.02 16.57
CA LEU A 236 12.46 -38.56 16.21
C LEU A 236 12.22 -38.80 14.72
N ARG A 237 11.06 -39.35 14.39
CA ARG A 237 10.66 -39.73 13.03
C ARG A 237 9.35 -39.07 12.63
N SER A 238 9.29 -38.55 11.40
CA SER A 238 8.03 -38.08 10.84
C SER A 238 7.14 -39.22 10.33
N ARG A 239 5.94 -38.89 9.85
CA ARG A 239 5.15 -39.82 9.06
C ARG A 239 5.74 -40.03 7.67
N THR A 240 5.51 -41.21 7.11
CA THR A 240 5.72 -41.52 5.69
C THR A 240 4.71 -40.75 4.85
N LEU A 241 5.14 -40.18 3.73
CA LEU A 241 4.25 -39.48 2.79
C LEU A 241 4.07 -40.31 1.52
N ARG A 242 2.85 -40.29 0.97
CA ARG A 242 2.50 -40.93 -0.30
C ARG A 242 2.17 -39.84 -1.32
N LEU A 243 2.90 -39.83 -2.43
CA LEU A 243 2.69 -38.92 -3.54
C LEU A 243 2.23 -39.73 -4.75
N THR A 244 1.02 -39.43 -5.25
CA THR A 244 0.50 -40.02 -6.48
C THR A 244 0.91 -39.16 -7.66
N VAL A 245 1.81 -39.67 -8.49
CA VAL A 245 2.23 -39.01 -9.73
C VAL A 245 1.43 -39.57 -10.88
N LEU A 246 0.56 -38.74 -11.44
CA LEU A 246 -0.14 -39.04 -12.67
C LEU A 246 0.83 -38.94 -13.83
N ASP A 247 0.82 -39.97 -14.67
CA ASP A 247 1.39 -39.79 -16.00
C ASP A 247 0.63 -38.68 -16.71
N ILE A 248 1.32 -37.97 -17.59
CA ILE A 248 0.63 -37.11 -18.54
C ILE A 248 0.20 -38.11 -19.61
N PRO A 249 -1.09 -38.54 -19.67
CA PRO A 249 -1.51 -39.40 -20.77
C PRO A 249 -1.06 -38.71 -22.04
N GLY A 250 -0.56 -39.49 -22.99
CA GLY A 250 -0.18 -39.05 -24.32
C GLY A 250 -1.36 -38.44 -25.07
N LEU A 251 -1.88 -37.32 -24.59
CA LEU A 251 -2.14 -36.15 -25.37
C LEU A 251 -0.81 -35.89 -26.07
N GLY A 252 -0.66 -36.55 -27.22
CA GLY A 252 -0.32 -35.77 -28.38
C GLY A 252 -1.20 -34.54 -28.28
N PHE A 253 -0.63 -33.45 -27.74
CA PHE A 253 -1.13 -32.13 -28.04
C PHE A 253 -1.38 -32.24 -29.54
N PRO A 254 -2.62 -32.01 -30.04
CA PRO A 254 -2.76 -31.82 -31.46
C PRO A 254 -1.62 -30.87 -31.79
N ARG A 255 -0.71 -31.28 -32.70
CA ARG A 255 0.27 -30.34 -33.21
C ARG A 255 -0.60 -29.22 -33.73
N LEU A 256 -0.85 -28.21 -32.90
CA LEU A 256 -1.37 -26.94 -33.31
C LEU A 256 -0.37 -26.63 -34.39
N LYS A 257 -0.82 -26.73 -35.65
CA LYS A 257 0.00 -26.31 -36.78
C LYS A 257 0.54 -24.99 -36.30
N ARG A 258 1.85 -24.92 -36.01
CA ARG A 258 2.45 -23.68 -35.53
C ARG A 258 1.91 -22.64 -36.50
N PRO A 259 1.11 -21.66 -36.05
CA PRO A 259 0.71 -20.60 -36.95
C PRO A 259 2.01 -20.11 -37.56
N LYS A 260 2.02 -20.06 -38.88
CA LYS A 260 3.18 -19.94 -39.74
C LYS A 260 3.94 -18.66 -39.41
N ARG A 261 4.82 -18.70 -38.39
CA ARG A 261 5.32 -17.51 -37.67
C ARG A 261 4.15 -16.66 -37.13
N LEU A 262 4.18 -16.29 -35.85
CA LEU A 262 3.65 -14.96 -35.54
C LEU A 262 4.56 -14.00 -36.28
N ARG A 263 4.03 -13.42 -37.35
CA ARG A 263 4.77 -12.46 -38.16
C ARG A 263 5.03 -11.29 -37.22
N GLU A 264 6.29 -11.12 -36.85
CA GLU A 264 6.79 -9.97 -36.10
C GLU A 264 6.81 -8.73 -37.02
N ASP A 265 5.79 -8.57 -37.86
CA ASP A 265 5.63 -7.52 -38.88
C ASP A 265 4.26 -6.81 -38.79
N ASP A 266 3.39 -7.19 -37.86
CA ASP A 266 2.16 -6.43 -37.66
C ASP A 266 2.54 -5.18 -36.87
N LYS A 267 2.58 -4.05 -37.58
CA LYS A 267 2.90 -2.76 -36.99
C LYS A 267 2.01 -2.55 -35.76
N PRO A 268 2.53 -1.94 -34.68
CA PRO A 268 1.74 -1.75 -33.47
C PRO A 268 0.45 -1.00 -33.80
N PHE A 269 -0.65 -1.38 -33.15
CA PHE A 269 -1.98 -0.83 -33.39
C PHE A 269 -2.03 0.72 -33.42
N TYR A 270 -1.20 1.39 -32.62
CA TYR A 270 -1.11 2.85 -32.55
C TYR A 270 -0.47 3.51 -33.78
N SER A 271 0.16 2.73 -34.66
CA SER A 271 0.76 3.19 -35.92
C SER A 271 -0.21 3.09 -37.10
N GLU A 272 -1.39 2.49 -36.89
CA GLU A 272 -2.44 2.44 -37.90
C GLU A 272 -2.97 3.86 -38.16
N THR A 273 -3.06 4.22 -39.43
CA THR A 273 -3.43 5.56 -39.87
C THR A 273 -4.79 5.99 -39.33
N TRP A 274 -5.74 5.06 -39.26
CA TRP A 274 -7.08 5.33 -38.74
C TRP A 274 -7.08 5.68 -37.24
N PHE A 275 -6.19 5.05 -36.46
CA PHE A 275 -6.06 5.30 -35.02
C PHE A 275 -5.49 6.70 -34.78
N ILE A 276 -4.49 7.10 -35.58
CA ILE A 276 -3.95 8.46 -35.56
C ILE A 276 -5.02 9.48 -35.99
N SER A 277 -5.81 9.19 -37.02
CA SER A 277 -6.92 10.05 -37.46
C SER A 277 -7.98 10.24 -36.37
N LEU A 278 -8.30 9.18 -35.61
CA LEU A 278 -9.24 9.26 -34.48
C LEU A 278 -8.76 10.24 -33.40
N GLN A 279 -7.46 10.27 -33.12
CA GLN A 279 -6.86 11.15 -32.11
C GLN A 279 -6.77 12.62 -32.57
N ILE A 280 -6.63 12.87 -33.87
CA ILE A 280 -6.52 14.22 -34.43
C ILE A 280 -7.89 14.87 -34.68
N LEU A 281 -8.95 14.07 -34.88
CA LEU A 281 -10.31 14.54 -35.11
C LEU A 281 -10.81 15.61 -34.10
N PRO A 282 -10.62 15.47 -32.77
CA PRO A 282 -11.03 16.51 -31.81
C PRO A 282 -10.18 17.78 -31.86
N LEU A 283 -8.99 17.76 -32.45
CA LEU A 283 -8.11 18.94 -32.60
C LEU A 283 -8.42 19.76 -33.85
N LEU A 284 -9.09 19.16 -34.84
CA LEU A 284 -9.48 19.80 -36.10
C LEU A 284 -10.36 21.06 -35.91
N PRO A 285 -11.40 21.09 -35.03
CA PRO A 285 -12.15 22.32 -34.77
C PRO A 285 -11.30 23.39 -34.06
N LEU A 286 -10.35 23.00 -33.21
CA LEU A 286 -9.44 23.94 -32.55
C LEU A 286 -8.48 24.60 -33.56
N ILE A 287 -7.96 23.83 -34.52
CA ILE A 287 -7.14 24.34 -35.62
C ILE A 287 -7.97 25.25 -36.56
N LEU A 288 -9.23 24.90 -36.85
CA LEU A 288 -10.13 25.75 -37.63
C LEU A 288 -10.41 27.09 -36.93
N ILE A 289 -10.53 27.11 -35.60
CA ILE A 289 -10.67 28.35 -34.81
C ILE A 289 -9.37 29.18 -34.85
N LEU A 290 -8.19 28.55 -34.85
CA LEU A 290 -6.89 29.22 -34.86
C LEU A 290 -6.45 29.73 -36.24
N VAL A 291 -6.88 29.07 -37.32
CA VAL A 291 -6.40 29.35 -38.69
C VAL A 291 -7.48 30.02 -39.57
N GLY A 292 -8.77 29.93 -39.21
CA GLY A 292 -9.88 30.48 -40.01
C GLY A 292 -10.36 31.85 -39.54
N LYS A 293 -10.14 32.88 -40.37
CA LYS A 293 -10.65 34.27 -40.22
C LYS A 293 -12.02 34.32 -39.52
N HIS A 294 -12.06 34.98 -38.35
CA HIS A 294 -13.17 35.11 -37.37
C HIS A 294 -14.53 35.63 -37.87
N GLU A 295 -14.79 35.72 -39.17
CA GLU A 295 -16.01 36.25 -39.78
C GLU A 295 -17.32 35.59 -39.29
N PRO A 296 -17.48 34.24 -39.25
CA PRO A 296 -18.74 33.65 -38.80
C PRO A 296 -19.01 33.89 -37.30
N MET A 297 -17.97 33.85 -36.47
CA MET A 297 -18.06 34.13 -35.04
C MET A 297 -18.38 35.62 -34.78
N ARG A 298 -17.76 36.54 -35.53
CA ARG A 298 -18.00 37.99 -35.43
C ARG A 298 -19.41 38.36 -35.89
N ASN A 299 -19.91 37.75 -36.97
CA ASN A 299 -21.30 37.95 -37.44
C ASN A 299 -22.33 37.43 -36.42
N TRP A 300 -22.07 36.27 -35.81
CA TRP A 300 -22.93 35.74 -34.76
C TRP A 300 -22.95 36.64 -33.51
N LEU A 301 -21.78 37.13 -33.07
CA LEU A 301 -21.67 38.05 -31.93
C LEU A 301 -22.37 39.39 -32.19
N ALA A 302 -22.15 39.98 -33.37
CA ALA A 302 -22.76 41.24 -33.78
C ALA A 302 -24.30 41.13 -33.84
N MET A 303 -24.82 40.02 -34.40
CA MET A 303 -26.26 39.78 -34.45
C MET A 303 -26.86 39.64 -33.06
N ARG A 304 -26.17 38.94 -32.14
CA ARG A 304 -26.63 38.77 -30.76
C ARG A 304 -26.69 40.11 -30.02
N ARG A 305 -25.64 40.93 -30.13
CA ARG A 305 -25.60 42.28 -29.53
C ARG A 305 -26.69 43.18 -30.09
N PHE A 306 -26.89 43.15 -31.41
CA PHE A 306 -27.94 43.90 -32.07
C PHE A 306 -29.34 43.50 -31.58
N THR A 307 -29.62 42.19 -31.43
CA THR A 307 -30.91 41.73 -30.90
C THR A 307 -31.10 42.09 -29.43
N ASP A 308 -30.05 42.04 -28.62
CA ASP A 308 -30.09 42.41 -27.20
C ASP A 308 -30.31 43.94 -27.05
N GLU A 309 -29.62 44.75 -27.86
CA GLU A 309 -29.77 46.22 -27.88
C GLU A 309 -31.19 46.62 -28.30
N LEU A 310 -31.73 46.03 -29.37
CA LEU A 310 -33.11 46.26 -29.80
C LEU A 310 -34.16 45.80 -28.78
N GLY A 311 -33.86 44.75 -28.01
CA GLY A 311 -34.73 44.28 -26.93
C GLY A 311 -34.80 45.26 -25.75
N GLY A 312 -33.71 45.98 -25.48
CA GLY A 312 -33.64 46.99 -24.42
C GLY A 312 -34.17 48.38 -24.83
N ILE A 313 -34.16 48.69 -26.12
CA ILE A 313 -34.72 49.92 -26.67
C ILE A 313 -36.25 49.80 -26.69
N GLY A 314 -36.96 50.70 -25.99
CA GLY A 314 -38.41 50.86 -26.08
C GLY A 314 -38.87 51.28 -27.48
N ASP A 315 -40.05 51.83 -27.68
CA ASP A 315 -40.55 52.17 -29.04
C ASP A 315 -39.95 53.47 -29.61
N ASP A 316 -38.69 53.74 -29.25
CA ASP A 316 -37.89 54.92 -29.61
C ASP A 316 -37.29 54.79 -31.03
N PRO A 317 -37.65 55.68 -31.97
CA PRO A 317 -37.06 55.73 -33.31
C PRO A 317 -35.54 55.82 -33.35
N ASP A 318 -34.95 56.66 -32.49
CA ASP A 318 -33.51 56.95 -32.56
C ASP A 318 -32.68 55.78 -32.03
N GLY A 319 -33.21 55.03 -31.05
CA GLY A 319 -32.64 53.77 -30.60
C GLY A 319 -32.58 52.73 -31.72
N ILE A 320 -33.65 52.54 -32.51
CA ILE A 320 -33.66 51.57 -33.61
C ILE A 320 -32.60 51.92 -34.66
N ILE A 321 -32.53 53.19 -35.08
CA ILE A 321 -31.52 53.64 -36.06
C ILE A 321 -30.10 53.43 -35.51
N ARG A 322 -29.89 53.70 -34.22
CA ARG A 322 -28.60 53.49 -33.55
C ARG A 322 -28.19 52.02 -33.52
N ALA A 323 -29.11 51.12 -33.18
CA ALA A 323 -28.84 49.69 -33.15
C ALA A 323 -28.50 49.16 -34.56
N VAL A 324 -29.25 49.57 -35.58
CA VAL A 324 -28.96 49.18 -36.98
C VAL A 324 -27.60 49.70 -37.42
N ARG A 325 -27.27 50.95 -37.09
CA ARG A 325 -25.96 51.53 -37.39
C ARG A 325 -24.84 50.77 -36.68
N GLY A 326 -24.97 50.52 -35.37
CA GLY A 326 -23.96 49.81 -34.58
C GLY A 326 -23.69 48.41 -35.12
N TYR A 327 -24.74 47.72 -35.56
CA TYR A 327 -24.61 46.44 -36.26
C TYR A 327 -23.76 46.55 -37.53
N ILE A 328 -24.04 47.55 -38.38
CA ILE A 328 -23.34 47.76 -39.64
C ILE A 328 -21.89 48.22 -39.41
N GLU A 329 -21.63 49.03 -38.39
CA GLU A 329 -20.28 49.43 -37.97
C GLU A 329 -19.44 48.21 -37.54
N GLU A 330 -20.00 47.31 -36.75
CA GLU A 330 -19.33 46.08 -36.30
C GLU A 330 -19.09 45.10 -37.47
N ILE A 331 -20.02 45.09 -38.43
CA ILE A 331 -19.87 44.34 -39.68
C ILE A 331 -18.70 44.86 -40.53
N LEU A 332 -18.61 46.18 -40.70
CA LEU A 332 -17.62 46.88 -41.52
C LEU A 332 -16.25 46.97 -40.85
N GLY A 333 -16.22 47.00 -39.52
CA GLY A 333 -15.00 47.29 -38.74
C GLY A 333 -14.60 48.77 -38.76
N SER A 334 -15.49 49.68 -39.18
CA SER A 334 -15.24 51.13 -39.25
C SER A 334 -16.48 51.93 -38.86
N PRO A 335 -16.33 53.07 -38.15
CA PRO A 335 -17.46 53.92 -37.76
C PRO A 335 -18.12 54.58 -38.98
N ILE A 336 -19.44 54.66 -38.98
CA ILE A 336 -20.23 55.31 -40.04
C ILE A 336 -21.12 56.42 -39.47
N SER A 337 -21.42 57.41 -40.31
CA SER A 337 -22.25 58.55 -39.93
C SER A 337 -23.68 58.10 -39.55
N PRO A 338 -24.35 58.75 -38.56
CA PRO A 338 -25.73 58.45 -38.16
C PRO A 338 -26.79 58.58 -39.26
N PHE A 339 -26.49 59.27 -40.37
CA PHE A 339 -27.49 59.50 -41.41
C PHE A 339 -27.84 58.23 -42.16
N ARG A 340 -29.15 57.94 -42.29
CA ARG A 340 -29.70 56.80 -43.03
C ARG A 340 -29.07 56.61 -44.40
N ALA A 341 -28.87 57.70 -45.16
CA ALA A 341 -28.26 57.65 -46.48
C ALA A 341 -26.87 57.00 -46.48
N ARG A 342 -26.05 57.24 -45.44
CA ARG A 342 -24.70 56.65 -45.33
C ARG A 342 -24.77 55.17 -44.96
N ILE A 343 -25.70 54.78 -44.09
CA ILE A 343 -25.95 53.38 -43.71
C ILE A 343 -26.27 52.54 -44.97
N ILE A 344 -27.18 53.04 -45.80
CA ILE A 344 -27.60 52.35 -47.03
C ILE A 344 -26.52 52.38 -48.10
N SER A 345 -25.79 53.49 -48.26
CA SER A 345 -24.65 53.54 -49.19
C SER A 345 -23.55 52.57 -48.79
N ALA A 346 -23.28 52.41 -47.49
CA ALA A 346 -22.24 51.50 -46.99
C ALA A 346 -22.60 50.03 -47.27
N LEU A 347 -23.88 49.65 -47.12
CA LEU A 347 -24.36 48.32 -47.51
C LEU A 347 -24.20 48.08 -49.01
N LYS A 348 -24.52 49.07 -49.86
CA LYS A 348 -24.34 48.97 -51.31
C LYS A 348 -22.85 48.89 -51.71
N GLU A 349 -21.96 49.64 -51.06
CA GLU A 349 -20.50 49.57 -51.27
C GLU A 349 -19.92 48.18 -50.94
N MET A 350 -20.47 47.48 -49.96
CA MET A 350 -20.12 46.08 -49.66
C MET A 350 -20.68 45.07 -50.68
N GLY A 351 -21.33 45.56 -51.73
CA GLY A 351 -21.99 44.75 -52.75
C GLY A 351 -23.29 44.14 -52.29
N PHE A 352 -23.93 44.62 -51.21
CA PHE A 352 -25.31 44.23 -50.91
C PHE A 352 -26.24 45.15 -51.70
N ASP A 353 -26.82 44.62 -52.77
CA ASP A 353 -27.82 45.25 -53.60
C ASP A 353 -29.01 44.29 -53.78
N GLY A 354 -30.24 44.77 -53.54
CA GLY A 354 -31.43 43.95 -53.62
C GLY A 354 -32.56 44.39 -52.70
N GLU A 355 -33.61 43.57 -52.67
CA GLU A 355 -34.87 43.80 -51.93
C GLU A 355 -34.61 44.11 -50.43
N SER A 356 -33.75 43.34 -49.76
CA SER A 356 -33.46 43.53 -48.33
C SER A 356 -32.85 44.89 -47.98
N VAL A 357 -32.05 45.49 -48.88
CA VAL A 357 -31.48 46.83 -48.63
C VAL A 357 -32.53 47.91 -48.86
N SER A 358 -33.45 47.69 -49.81
CA SER A 358 -34.60 48.57 -50.04
C SER A 358 -35.59 48.53 -48.87
N ASP A 359 -35.87 47.33 -48.35
CA ASP A 359 -36.73 47.15 -47.18
C ASP A 359 -36.14 47.83 -45.94
N LEU A 360 -34.83 47.69 -45.73
CA LEU A 360 -34.16 48.38 -44.63
C LEU A 360 -34.23 49.90 -44.78
N ASP A 361 -34.05 50.40 -46.00
CA ASP A 361 -34.12 51.83 -46.29
C ASP A 361 -35.51 52.40 -46.00
N GLU A 362 -36.59 51.70 -46.37
CA GLU A 362 -37.96 52.10 -46.08
C GLU A 362 -38.26 52.07 -44.57
N LEU A 363 -37.80 51.04 -43.86
CA LEU A 363 -37.99 50.94 -42.40
C LEU A 363 -37.27 52.07 -41.65
N LEU A 364 -36.05 52.41 -42.06
CA LEU A 364 -35.32 53.54 -41.49
C LEU A 364 -35.98 54.89 -41.85
N ALA A 365 -36.53 55.05 -43.06
CA ALA A 365 -37.36 56.21 -43.43
C ALA A 365 -38.54 56.40 -42.47
N ARG A 366 -39.27 55.32 -42.18
CA ARG A 366 -40.41 55.36 -41.24
C ARG A 366 -39.97 55.76 -39.83
N CYS A 367 -38.79 55.30 -39.40
CA CYS A 367 -38.20 55.72 -38.13
C CYS A 367 -37.88 57.23 -38.12
N GLU A 368 -37.24 57.75 -39.18
CA GLU A 368 -36.94 59.17 -39.31
C GLU A 368 -38.20 60.05 -39.34
N MET A 369 -39.27 59.61 -40.02
CA MET A 369 -40.55 60.34 -40.06
C MET A 369 -41.25 60.34 -38.69
N SER A 370 -41.23 59.21 -37.98
CA SER A 370 -41.81 59.10 -36.63
C SER A 370 -41.13 60.05 -35.65
N ARG A 371 -39.81 60.25 -35.78
CA ARG A 371 -39.04 61.19 -34.95
C ARG A 371 -39.56 62.62 -35.00
N PHE A 372 -40.06 63.07 -36.15
CA PHE A 372 -40.55 64.44 -36.33
C PHE A 372 -42.07 64.57 -36.11
N SER A 373 -42.75 63.51 -35.68
CA SER A 373 -44.19 63.49 -35.40
C SER A 373 -44.47 63.72 -33.90
N PRO A 374 -45.49 64.54 -33.52
CA PRO A 374 -45.80 64.79 -32.11
C PRO A 374 -46.23 63.48 -31.41
N GLY A 375 -45.46 63.07 -30.39
CA GLY A 375 -45.67 61.80 -29.66
C GLY A 375 -44.93 60.58 -30.23
N GLY A 376 -43.95 60.81 -31.11
CA GLY A 376 -43.17 59.82 -31.87
C GLY A 376 -42.81 58.52 -31.14
N ARG A 377 -43.68 57.52 -31.29
CA ARG A 377 -43.43 56.10 -30.97
C ARG A 377 -43.69 55.27 -32.22
N ILE A 378 -42.88 54.23 -32.40
CA ILE A 378 -42.97 53.34 -33.56
C ILE A 378 -43.82 52.11 -33.23
N ASP A 379 -44.56 51.61 -34.22
CA ASP A 379 -45.26 50.33 -34.09
C ASP A 379 -44.29 49.18 -33.77
N PRO A 380 -44.55 48.35 -32.74
CA PRO A 380 -43.71 47.20 -32.39
C PRO A 380 -43.46 46.20 -33.53
N GLY A 381 -44.29 46.20 -34.58
CA GLY A 381 -44.07 45.44 -35.81
C GLY A 381 -42.76 45.79 -36.53
N VAL A 382 -42.38 47.08 -36.52
CA VAL A 382 -41.18 47.58 -37.22
C VAL A 382 -39.91 46.95 -36.66
N LYS A 383 -39.80 46.77 -35.35
CA LYS A 383 -38.62 46.11 -34.74
C LYS A 383 -38.43 44.69 -35.24
N ARG A 384 -39.52 43.91 -35.31
CA ARG A 384 -39.46 42.52 -35.81
C ARG A 384 -39.07 42.47 -37.27
N GLU A 385 -39.57 43.42 -38.05
CA GLU A 385 -39.29 43.56 -39.47
C GLU A 385 -37.81 43.94 -39.72
N VAL A 386 -37.27 44.88 -38.94
CA VAL A 386 -35.85 45.26 -38.98
C VAL A 386 -34.94 44.08 -38.61
N VAL A 387 -35.26 43.32 -37.55
CA VAL A 387 -34.49 42.11 -37.19
C VAL A 387 -34.51 41.07 -38.31
N ARG A 388 -35.67 40.87 -38.96
CA ARG A 388 -35.79 39.93 -40.08
C ARG A 388 -34.90 40.35 -41.25
N VAL A 389 -34.94 41.63 -41.63
CA VAL A 389 -34.13 42.15 -42.75
C VAL A 389 -32.63 42.06 -42.45
N ILE A 390 -32.21 42.41 -41.24
CA ILE A 390 -30.80 42.31 -40.83
C ILE A 390 -30.31 40.85 -40.78
N ARG A 391 -31.15 39.91 -40.33
CA ARG A 391 -30.82 38.47 -40.42
C ARG A 391 -30.60 38.01 -41.84
N GLU A 392 -31.41 38.47 -42.79
CA GLU A 392 -31.22 38.14 -44.20
C GLU A 392 -29.90 38.69 -44.75
N ILE A 393 -29.59 39.96 -44.48
CA ILE A 393 -28.29 40.57 -44.88
C ILE A 393 -27.11 39.77 -44.31
N THR A 394 -27.22 39.33 -43.06
CA THR A 394 -26.20 38.53 -42.37
C THR A 394 -26.03 37.16 -43.00
N PHE A 395 -27.14 36.52 -43.36
CA PHE A 395 -27.13 35.23 -44.03
C PHE A 395 -26.50 35.32 -45.42
N GLN A 396 -26.82 36.37 -46.19
CA GLN A 396 -26.19 36.64 -47.48
C GLN A 396 -24.68 36.85 -47.34
N ARG A 397 -24.23 37.55 -46.28
CA ARG A 397 -22.80 37.73 -45.98
C ARG A 397 -22.10 36.40 -45.69
N ILE A 398 -22.66 35.58 -44.81
CA ILE A 398 -22.07 34.27 -44.45
C ILE A 398 -22.04 33.35 -45.68
N LYS A 399 -23.10 33.36 -46.51
CA LYS A 399 -23.16 32.59 -47.75
C LYS A 399 -22.12 33.04 -48.78
N ARG A 400 -21.83 34.34 -48.89
CA ARG A 400 -20.73 34.87 -49.72
C ARG A 400 -19.36 34.48 -49.18
N TRP A 401 -19.19 34.38 -47.86
CA TRP A 401 -17.95 33.94 -47.25
C TRP A 401 -17.69 32.42 -47.41
N LEU A 402 -18.77 31.62 -47.44
CA LEU A 402 -18.69 30.16 -47.65
C LEU A 402 -18.44 29.76 -49.11
N ARG A 403 -18.65 30.67 -50.06
CA ARG A 403 -18.30 30.50 -51.49
C ARG A 403 -16.90 31.05 -51.73
#